data_AF-A0A211ZS76-F1
#
_entry.id   AF-A0A211ZS76-F1
#
_cell.length_a   1.000
_cell.length_b   1.000
_cell.length_c   1.000
_cell.angle_alpha   90.00
_cell.angle_beta   90.00
_cell.angle_gamma   90.00
#
_symmetry.space_group_name_H-M   'P 1'
#
loop_
_entity.id
_entity.type
_entity.pdbx_description
1 polymer ?
#
loop_
_entity_poly.entity_id
_entity_poly.type
_entity_poly.pdbx_seq_one_letter_code
_entity_poly.pdbx_strand_id
1 'polypeptide(L)'
;MLAGLTQLALEMARTCQARAAAALAAGDLDRAGKAEARFSSLFLGIRRVIALKARLRRQQEASAATPAPDEAAMLSELIELALELARGFQALGVTADDIDRAADAEIRFSGLFLGIRRAIALQARLRQQREEDRRKAEQRRKDRQDEKDDRRHAVAQGVARAIAAVPDAETQERLTVDLWDRLTEDERIDVDLADTALPIGVLIASLCRSLGLPPGGTPPAGGPGAGGPENGGVPGADRAGSGPKGQAFGPASHRASSNARARG
;
A
#
# COMPACT_ATOMS: atom_id res chain seq x y z
N MET A 1 13.37 -1.48 20.26
CA MET A 1 12.91 -2.00 21.56
C MET A 1 11.77 -3.03 21.45
N LEU A 2 10.68 -2.77 20.73
CA LEU A 2 9.53 -3.69 20.64
C LEU A 2 9.80 -5.06 19.98
N ALA A 3 10.86 -5.21 19.17
CA ALA A 3 11.22 -6.48 18.55
C ALA A 3 11.86 -7.45 19.56
N GLY A 4 12.81 -6.97 20.38
CA GLY A 4 13.47 -7.79 21.41
C GLY A 4 12.50 -8.28 22.49
N LEU A 5 11.52 -7.44 22.88
CA LEU A 5 10.48 -7.85 23.84
C LEU A 5 9.55 -8.93 23.29
N THR A 6 9.17 -8.86 22.00
CA THR A 6 8.35 -9.91 21.38
C THR A 6 9.12 -11.23 21.26
N GLN A 7 10.43 -11.18 21.00
CA GLN A 7 11.26 -12.37 20.96
C GLN A 7 11.39 -13.02 22.34
N LEU A 8 11.65 -12.22 23.39
CA LEU A 8 11.67 -12.74 24.76
C LEU A 8 10.33 -13.37 25.15
N ALA A 9 9.21 -12.74 24.78
CA ALA A 9 7.88 -13.29 25.02
C ALA A 9 7.66 -14.62 24.29
N LEU A 10 8.22 -14.79 23.09
CA LEU A 10 8.18 -16.05 22.34
C LEU A 10 8.96 -17.16 23.06
N GLU A 11 10.17 -16.88 23.54
CA GLU A 11 10.97 -17.85 24.33
C GLU A 11 10.26 -18.26 25.62
N MET A 12 9.62 -17.29 26.30
CA MET A 12 8.79 -17.57 27.46
C MET A 12 7.57 -18.43 27.09
N ALA A 13 6.97 -18.20 25.92
CA ALA A 13 5.86 -19.02 25.42
C ALA A 13 6.31 -20.46 25.16
N ARG A 14 7.47 -20.67 24.52
CA ARG A 14 8.07 -22.01 24.36
C ARG A 14 8.24 -22.72 25.70
N THR A 15 8.80 -22.02 26.68
CA THR A 15 9.03 -22.58 28.02
C THR A 15 7.71 -22.95 28.71
N CYS A 16 6.68 -22.12 28.58
CA CYS A 16 5.36 -22.43 29.14
C CYS A 16 4.70 -23.60 28.41
N GLN A 17 4.81 -23.66 27.08
CA GLN A 17 4.30 -24.75 26.27
C GLN A 17 4.98 -26.08 26.64
N ALA A 18 6.31 -26.13 26.70
CA ALA A 18 7.04 -27.34 27.06
C ALA A 18 6.66 -27.85 28.46
N ARG A 19 6.45 -26.94 29.42
CA ARG A 19 5.96 -27.29 30.77
C ARG A 19 4.54 -27.84 30.75
N ALA A 20 3.66 -27.26 29.95
CA ALA A 20 2.30 -27.76 29.79
C ALA A 20 2.28 -29.14 29.12
N ALA A 21 3.06 -29.34 28.05
CA ALA A 21 3.19 -30.63 27.37
C ALA A 21 3.74 -31.72 28.30
N ALA A 22 4.78 -31.42 29.09
CA ALA A 22 5.31 -32.35 30.07
C ALA A 22 4.29 -32.71 31.17
N ALA A 23 3.49 -31.75 31.63
CA ALA A 23 2.43 -32.00 32.61
C ALA A 23 1.29 -32.84 32.02
N LEU A 24 0.91 -32.60 30.76
CA LEU A 24 -0.07 -33.42 30.04
C LEU A 24 0.41 -34.87 29.88
N ALA A 25 1.68 -35.08 29.54
CA ALA A 25 2.28 -36.42 29.46
C ALA A 25 2.29 -37.15 30.82
N ALA A 26 2.35 -36.39 31.93
CA ALA A 26 2.26 -36.93 33.29
C ALA A 26 0.80 -37.08 33.80
N GLY A 27 -0.21 -36.64 33.03
CA GLY A 27 -1.61 -36.64 33.44
C GLY A 27 -2.00 -35.57 34.47
N ASP A 28 -1.09 -34.65 34.80
CA ASP A 28 -1.29 -33.56 35.78
C ASP A 28 -2.00 -32.37 35.11
N LEU A 29 -3.34 -32.42 35.13
CA LEU A 29 -4.18 -31.44 34.46
C LEU A 29 -4.06 -30.03 35.07
N ASP A 30 -3.92 -29.94 36.39
CA ASP A 30 -3.79 -28.66 37.09
C ASP A 30 -2.52 -27.92 36.69
N ARG A 31 -1.39 -28.64 36.66
CA ARG A 31 -0.11 -28.06 36.25
C ARG A 31 -0.09 -27.74 34.77
N ALA A 32 -0.68 -28.59 33.94
CA ALA A 32 -0.87 -28.33 32.52
C ALA A 32 -1.69 -27.05 32.29
N GLY A 33 -2.83 -26.90 32.98
CA GLY A 33 -3.70 -25.74 32.88
C GLY A 33 -3.04 -24.43 33.32
N LYS A 34 -2.24 -24.45 34.41
CA LYS A 34 -1.49 -23.27 34.86
C LYS A 34 -0.44 -22.81 33.84
N ALA A 35 0.26 -23.77 33.22
CA ALA A 35 1.26 -23.48 32.21
C ALA A 35 0.61 -23.03 30.88
N GLU A 36 -0.50 -23.65 30.49
CA GLU A 36 -1.32 -23.26 29.33
C GLU A 36 -1.85 -21.83 29.48
N ALA A 37 -2.40 -21.46 30.64
CA ALA A 37 -2.94 -20.11 30.85
C ALA A 37 -1.86 -19.02 30.63
N ARG A 38 -0.63 -19.28 31.07
CA ARG A 38 0.52 -18.39 30.85
C ARG A 38 0.90 -18.35 29.37
N PHE A 39 0.98 -19.51 28.71
CA PHE A 39 1.19 -19.58 27.26
C PHE A 39 0.14 -18.77 26.49
N SER A 40 -1.15 -18.97 26.77
CA SER A 40 -2.27 -18.28 26.12
C SER A 40 -2.22 -16.76 26.31
N SER A 41 -1.79 -16.29 27.48
CA SER A 41 -1.58 -14.86 27.73
C SER A 41 -0.46 -14.27 26.86
N LEU A 42 0.66 -14.98 26.73
CA LEU A 42 1.80 -14.59 25.89
C LEU A 42 1.43 -14.63 24.40
N PHE A 43 0.78 -15.71 23.96
CA PHE A 43 0.27 -15.87 22.60
C PHE A 43 -0.64 -14.70 22.21
N LEU A 44 -1.60 -14.33 23.08
CA LEU A 44 -2.49 -13.21 22.86
C LEU A 44 -1.72 -11.89 22.78
N GLY A 45 -0.77 -11.66 23.70
CA GLY A 45 0.08 -10.48 23.74
C GLY A 45 0.88 -10.30 22.46
N ILE A 46 1.63 -11.33 22.05
CA ILE A 46 2.44 -11.32 20.83
C ILE A 46 1.56 -11.04 19.61
N ARG A 47 0.44 -11.76 19.46
CA ARG A 47 -0.51 -11.55 18.34
C ARG A 47 -1.04 -10.12 18.28
N ARG A 48 -1.35 -9.51 19.43
CA ARG A 48 -1.81 -8.11 19.51
C ARG A 48 -0.70 -7.13 19.12
N VAL A 49 0.52 -7.35 19.58
CA VAL A 49 1.66 -6.51 19.21
C VAL A 49 1.94 -6.60 17.71
N ILE A 50 1.88 -7.78 17.11
CA ILE A 50 2.04 -7.96 15.66
C ILE A 50 0.92 -7.22 14.90
N ALA A 51 -0.33 -7.37 15.32
CA ALA A 51 -1.45 -6.64 14.72
C ALA A 51 -1.29 -5.10 14.84
N LEU A 52 -0.78 -4.62 15.97
CA LEU A 52 -0.48 -3.21 16.19
C LEU A 52 0.66 -2.73 15.27
N LYS A 53 1.78 -3.47 15.21
CA LYS A 53 2.91 -3.15 14.32
C LYS A 53 2.47 -3.09 12.86
N ALA A 54 1.61 -4.01 12.44
CA ALA A 54 1.03 -3.99 11.09
C ALA A 54 0.13 -2.76 10.86
N ARG A 55 -0.69 -2.38 11.85
CA ARG A 55 -1.52 -1.16 11.77
C ARG A 55 -0.68 0.11 11.71
N LEU A 56 0.37 0.20 12.55
CA LEU A 56 1.28 1.34 12.56
C LEU A 56 2.04 1.45 11.24
N ARG A 57 2.50 0.33 10.66
CA ARG A 57 3.13 0.33 9.34
C ARG A 57 2.22 0.88 8.25
N ARG A 58 0.93 0.52 8.24
CA ARG A 58 -0.02 1.12 7.29
C ARG A 58 -0.15 2.64 7.45
N GLN A 59 -0.05 3.14 8.68
CA GLN A 59 -0.07 4.58 8.94
C GLN A 59 1.27 5.24 8.56
N GLN A 60 2.37 4.53 8.75
CA GLN A 60 3.74 5.00 8.48
C GLN A 60 4.18 4.83 7.02
N GLU A 61 3.56 3.96 6.22
CA GLU A 61 3.86 3.84 4.78
C GLU A 61 3.37 5.05 3.96
N ALA A 62 2.71 6.03 4.62
CA ALA A 62 2.65 7.42 4.16
C ALA A 62 4.01 8.16 4.28
N SER A 63 5.04 7.54 4.87
CA SER A 63 6.36 8.08 5.21
C SER A 63 7.40 6.95 5.35
N ALA A 64 7.77 6.34 4.22
CA ALA A 64 8.95 5.46 3.99
C ALA A 64 9.08 4.13 4.78
N ALA A 65 9.52 3.08 4.06
CA ALA A 65 9.34 1.67 4.41
C ALA A 65 10.58 0.95 4.98
N THR A 66 10.34 -0.06 5.80
CA THR A 66 11.22 -1.25 5.94
C THR A 66 10.37 -2.47 6.33
N PRO A 67 10.53 -3.65 5.69
CA PRO A 67 9.79 -4.85 6.04
C PRO A 67 10.44 -5.59 7.23
N ALA A 68 9.62 -6.07 8.17
CA ALA A 68 10.02 -7.08 9.14
C ALA A 68 9.54 -8.47 8.68
N PRO A 69 10.41 -9.33 8.13
CA PRO A 69 10.12 -10.72 7.78
C PRO A 69 9.92 -11.64 9.00
N ASP A 70 10.18 -11.16 10.22
CA ASP A 70 10.16 -11.93 11.48
C ASP A 70 8.74 -12.30 11.98
N GLU A 71 7.75 -11.42 11.80
CA GLU A 71 6.44 -11.59 12.45
C GLU A 71 5.58 -12.74 11.91
N ALA A 72 5.73 -13.06 10.63
CA ALA A 72 4.97 -14.16 10.03
C ALA A 72 5.48 -15.51 10.54
N ALA A 73 6.81 -15.64 10.69
CA ALA A 73 7.46 -16.81 11.27
C ALA A 73 7.06 -16.98 12.74
N MET A 74 7.12 -15.89 13.52
CA MET A 74 6.68 -15.88 14.92
C MET A 74 5.22 -16.32 15.10
N LEU A 75 4.30 -15.87 14.23
CA LEU A 75 2.91 -16.34 14.27
C LEU A 75 2.78 -17.83 13.91
N SER A 76 3.55 -18.32 12.94
CA SER A 76 3.54 -19.74 12.56
C SER A 76 4.00 -20.61 13.72
N GLU A 77 5.11 -20.24 14.35
CA GLU A 77 5.66 -20.96 15.49
C GLU A 77 4.68 -20.98 16.67
N LEU A 78 4.06 -19.84 16.99
CA LEU A 78 3.02 -19.79 18.02
C LEU A 78 1.83 -20.71 17.71
N ILE A 79 1.42 -20.80 16.44
CA ILE A 79 0.33 -21.69 16.00
C ILE A 79 0.74 -23.16 16.21
N GLU A 80 1.96 -23.53 15.86
CA GLU A 80 2.48 -24.90 16.05
C GLU A 80 2.51 -25.29 17.53
N LEU A 81 3.06 -24.43 18.38
CA LEU A 81 3.09 -24.61 19.83
C LEU A 81 1.67 -24.76 20.42
N ALA A 82 0.72 -23.93 19.96
CA ALA A 82 -0.67 -24.00 20.41
C ALA A 82 -1.38 -25.27 19.92
N LEU A 83 -1.10 -25.72 18.70
CA LEU A 83 -1.66 -26.94 18.13
C LEU A 83 -1.20 -28.19 18.90
N GLU A 84 0.07 -28.23 19.33
CA GLU A 84 0.58 -29.31 20.16
C GLU A 84 -0.18 -29.40 21.49
N LEU A 85 -0.36 -28.27 22.19
CA LEU A 85 -1.15 -28.24 23.42
C LEU A 85 -2.61 -28.62 23.18
N ALA A 86 -3.22 -28.12 22.11
CA ALA A 86 -4.60 -28.43 21.78
C ALA A 86 -4.79 -29.94 21.60
N ARG A 87 -3.86 -30.61 20.88
CA ARG A 87 -3.88 -32.07 20.74
C ARG A 87 -3.72 -32.79 22.08
N GLY A 88 -2.84 -32.30 22.96
CA GLY A 88 -2.64 -32.88 24.28
C GLY A 88 -3.88 -32.78 25.18
N PHE A 89 -4.54 -31.61 25.22
CA PHE A 89 -5.81 -31.45 25.95
C PHE A 89 -6.95 -32.25 25.32
N GLN A 90 -7.03 -32.30 23.98
CA GLN A 90 -8.02 -33.15 23.29
C GLN A 90 -7.84 -34.63 23.68
N ALA A 91 -6.61 -35.14 23.62
CA ALA A 91 -6.33 -36.53 23.98
C ALA A 91 -6.74 -36.82 25.43
N LEU A 92 -6.36 -35.94 26.37
CA LEU A 92 -6.71 -36.07 27.77
C LEU A 92 -8.23 -36.04 28.01
N GLY A 93 -8.95 -35.15 27.33
CA GLY A 93 -10.42 -35.08 27.41
C GLY A 93 -11.12 -36.31 26.86
N VAL A 94 -10.58 -36.93 25.80
CA VAL A 94 -11.13 -38.18 25.23
C VAL A 94 -10.88 -39.38 26.14
N THR A 95 -9.76 -39.41 26.86
CA THR A 95 -9.39 -40.51 27.76
C THR A 95 -9.82 -40.30 29.22
N ALA A 96 -10.46 -39.17 29.53
CA ALA A 96 -10.84 -38.84 30.90
C ALA A 96 -11.85 -39.85 31.45
N ASP A 97 -11.65 -40.21 32.72
CA ASP A 97 -12.45 -41.14 33.49
C ASP A 97 -13.66 -40.48 34.16
N ASP A 98 -13.67 -39.15 34.27
CA ASP A 98 -14.75 -38.35 34.80
C ASP A 98 -15.10 -37.15 33.90
N ILE A 99 -16.34 -36.66 34.05
CA ILE A 99 -16.90 -35.59 33.23
C ILE A 99 -16.24 -34.24 33.52
N ASP A 100 -15.87 -33.97 34.77
CA ASP A 100 -15.30 -32.68 35.17
C ASP A 100 -13.93 -32.47 34.51
N ARG A 101 -13.11 -33.51 34.51
CA ARG A 101 -11.79 -33.56 33.86
C ARG A 101 -11.91 -33.48 32.35
N ALA A 102 -12.92 -34.12 31.75
CA ALA A 102 -13.21 -34.00 30.33
C ALA A 102 -13.62 -32.56 29.96
N ALA A 103 -14.49 -31.94 30.77
CA ALA A 103 -14.96 -30.57 30.57
C ALA A 103 -13.84 -29.53 30.71
N ASP A 104 -12.96 -29.69 31.70
CA ASP A 104 -11.81 -28.81 31.88
C ASP A 104 -10.83 -28.88 30.68
N ALA A 105 -10.59 -30.10 30.18
CA ALA A 105 -9.77 -30.30 28.99
C ALA A 105 -10.41 -29.68 27.72
N GLU A 106 -11.73 -29.80 27.57
CA GLU A 106 -12.49 -29.20 26.47
C GLU A 106 -12.42 -27.67 26.47
N ILE A 107 -12.56 -27.04 27.64
CA ILE A 107 -12.47 -25.57 27.79
C ILE A 107 -11.10 -25.08 27.31
N ARG A 108 -10.03 -25.77 27.72
CA ARG A 108 -8.64 -25.46 27.32
C ARG A 108 -8.44 -25.62 25.82
N PHE A 109 -8.90 -26.74 25.27
CA PHE A 109 -8.87 -27.00 23.83
C PHE A 109 -9.59 -25.91 23.04
N SER A 110 -10.80 -25.55 23.44
CA SER A 110 -11.63 -24.54 22.78
C SER A 110 -10.98 -23.15 22.79
N GLY A 111 -10.35 -22.78 23.92
CA GLY A 111 -9.57 -21.55 24.04
C GLY A 111 -8.38 -21.50 23.08
N LEU A 112 -7.59 -22.58 23.04
CA LEU A 112 -6.45 -22.72 22.13
C LEU A 112 -6.88 -22.68 20.66
N PHE A 113 -7.95 -23.40 20.31
CA PHE A 113 -8.51 -23.44 18.96
C PHE A 113 -8.93 -22.05 18.48
N LEU A 114 -9.61 -21.28 19.34
CA LEU A 114 -9.98 -19.89 19.03
C LEU A 114 -8.74 -19.01 18.84
N GLY A 115 -7.70 -19.19 19.67
CA GLY A 115 -6.41 -18.52 19.52
C GLY A 115 -5.75 -18.80 18.17
N ILE A 116 -5.66 -20.07 17.79
CA ILE A 116 -5.11 -20.55 16.52
C ILE A 116 -5.86 -19.95 15.33
N ARG A 117 -7.20 -20.04 15.30
CA ARG A 117 -8.02 -19.46 14.21
C ARG A 117 -7.76 -17.97 14.04
N ARG A 118 -7.66 -17.22 15.14
CA ARG A 118 -7.38 -15.78 15.12
C ARG A 118 -5.96 -15.46 14.63
N ALA A 119 -4.99 -16.31 14.94
CA ALA A 119 -3.62 -16.15 14.45
C ALA A 119 -3.52 -16.46 12.94
N ILE A 120 -4.14 -17.55 12.47
CA ILE A 120 -4.22 -17.89 11.03
C ILE A 120 -4.90 -16.76 10.24
N ALA A 121 -6.02 -16.25 10.74
CA ALA A 121 -6.73 -15.13 10.10
C ALA A 121 -5.86 -13.87 10.01
N LEU A 122 -5.04 -13.59 11.04
CA LEU A 122 -4.10 -12.48 11.02
C LEU A 122 -2.98 -12.73 10.00
N GLN A 123 -2.39 -13.92 9.95
CA GLN A 123 -1.37 -14.27 8.95
C GLN A 123 -1.89 -14.12 7.53
N ALA A 124 -3.10 -14.61 7.24
CA ALA A 124 -3.74 -14.46 5.94
C ALA A 124 -3.90 -13.00 5.54
N ARG A 125 -4.39 -12.15 6.46
CA ARG A 125 -4.51 -10.70 6.24
C ARG A 125 -3.16 -10.03 5.99
N LEU A 126 -2.10 -10.42 6.70
CA LEU A 126 -0.75 -9.86 6.50
C LEU A 126 -0.15 -10.28 5.16
N ARG A 127 -0.40 -11.51 4.70
CA ARG A 127 0.02 -11.99 3.38
C ARG A 127 -0.69 -11.23 2.27
N GLN A 128 -2.02 -11.14 2.35
CA GLN A 128 -2.83 -10.37 1.40
C GLN A 128 -2.36 -8.91 1.31
N GLN A 129 -2.09 -8.28 2.45
CA GLN A 129 -1.57 -6.92 2.49
C GLN A 129 -0.26 -6.76 1.70
N ARG A 130 0.72 -7.65 1.95
CA ARG A 130 2.00 -7.61 1.24
C ARG A 130 1.85 -7.79 -0.26
N GLU A 131 0.93 -8.66 -0.68
CA GLU A 131 0.63 -8.86 -2.10
C GLU A 131 0.00 -7.62 -2.73
N GLU A 132 -0.94 -6.96 -2.04
CA GLU A 132 -1.54 -5.71 -2.50
C GLU A 132 -0.50 -4.59 -2.61
N ASP A 133 0.39 -4.48 -1.62
CA ASP A 133 1.44 -3.45 -1.63
C ASP A 133 2.48 -3.72 -2.72
N ARG A 134 2.82 -4.99 -2.96
CA ARG A 134 3.65 -5.41 -4.10
C ARG A 134 2.98 -5.05 -5.42
N ARG A 135 1.70 -5.40 -5.61
CA ARG A 135 0.94 -5.06 -6.82
C ARG A 135 0.87 -3.55 -7.05
N LYS A 136 0.64 -2.76 -6.00
CA LYS A 136 0.65 -1.29 -6.09
C LYS A 136 2.04 -0.76 -6.44
N ALA A 137 3.10 -1.34 -5.90
CA ALA A 137 4.47 -0.94 -6.23
C ALA A 137 4.84 -1.28 -7.67
N GLU A 138 4.44 -2.45 -8.16
CA GLU A 138 4.57 -2.86 -9.56
C GLU A 138 3.77 -1.94 -10.48
N GLN A 139 2.52 -1.64 -10.14
CA GLN A 139 1.69 -0.70 -10.91
C GLN A 139 2.35 0.67 -10.98
N ARG A 140 2.79 1.24 -9.85
CA ARG A 140 3.52 2.52 -9.83
C ARG A 140 4.81 2.50 -10.67
N ARG A 141 5.50 1.36 -10.76
CA ARG A 141 6.68 1.21 -11.62
C ARG A 141 6.28 1.23 -13.08
N LYS A 142 5.20 0.52 -13.42
CA LYS A 142 4.65 0.51 -14.77
C LYS A 142 4.15 1.89 -15.18
N ASP A 143 3.34 2.55 -14.35
CA ASP A 143 2.82 3.89 -14.62
C ASP A 143 3.96 4.90 -14.88
N ARG A 144 5.04 4.83 -14.08
CA ARG A 144 6.24 5.66 -14.30
C ARG A 144 7.00 5.32 -15.58
N GLN A 145 6.99 4.05 -15.99
CA GLN A 145 7.61 3.65 -17.24
C GLN A 145 6.77 4.13 -18.42
N ASP A 146 5.46 3.94 -18.36
CA ASP A 146 4.50 4.41 -19.37
C ASP A 146 4.61 5.95 -19.52
N GLU A 147 4.73 6.71 -18.43
CA GLU A 147 4.95 8.17 -18.46
C GLU A 147 6.29 8.56 -19.13
N LYS A 148 7.36 7.81 -18.88
CA LYS A 148 8.65 8.03 -19.56
C LYS A 148 8.55 7.74 -21.06
N ASP A 149 7.89 6.64 -21.42
CA ASP A 149 7.72 6.23 -22.80
C ASP A 149 6.86 7.24 -23.58
N ASP A 150 5.76 7.72 -22.99
CA ASP A 150 4.92 8.78 -23.55
C ASP A 150 5.71 10.09 -23.76
N ARG A 151 6.55 10.47 -22.79
CA ARG A 151 7.40 11.66 -22.88
C ARG A 151 8.45 11.53 -23.99
N ARG A 152 9.13 10.38 -24.09
CA ARG A 152 10.07 10.08 -25.19
C ARG A 152 9.37 10.15 -26.53
N HIS A 153 8.16 9.60 -26.63
CA HIS A 153 7.38 9.61 -27.85
C HIS A 153 6.99 11.04 -28.27
N ALA A 154 6.56 11.88 -27.33
CA ALA A 154 6.23 13.29 -27.59
C ALA A 154 7.44 14.10 -28.08
N VAL A 155 8.62 13.88 -27.49
CA VAL A 155 9.87 14.52 -27.92
C VAL A 155 10.26 14.05 -29.33
N ALA A 156 10.24 12.73 -29.58
CA ALA A 156 10.52 12.16 -30.90
C ALA A 156 9.60 12.72 -31.98
N GLN A 157 8.29 12.81 -31.72
CA GLN A 157 7.33 13.41 -32.65
C GLN A 157 7.63 14.89 -32.91
N GLY A 158 8.00 15.66 -31.88
CA GLY A 158 8.36 17.07 -32.01
C GLY A 158 9.59 17.30 -32.90
N VAL A 159 10.63 16.49 -32.69
CA VAL A 159 11.87 16.57 -33.49
C VAL A 159 11.63 16.04 -34.92
N ALA A 160 10.88 14.95 -35.09
CA ALA A 160 10.52 14.43 -36.41
C ALA A 160 9.75 15.46 -37.25
N ARG A 161 8.86 16.26 -36.65
CA ARG A 161 8.20 17.38 -37.33
C ARG A 161 9.18 18.47 -37.77
N ALA A 162 10.21 18.76 -36.97
CA ALA A 162 11.26 19.71 -37.33
C ALA A 162 12.15 19.18 -38.48
N ILE A 163 12.48 17.89 -38.44
CA ILE A 163 13.21 17.20 -39.53
C ILE A 163 12.40 17.22 -40.83
N ALA A 164 11.09 16.96 -40.76
CA ALA A 164 10.20 16.98 -41.94
C ALA A 164 10.04 18.37 -42.58
N ALA A 165 10.41 19.44 -41.88
CA ALA A 165 10.45 20.79 -42.44
C ALA A 165 11.74 21.08 -43.23
N VAL A 166 12.72 20.16 -43.24
CA VAL A 166 13.94 20.26 -44.03
C VAL A 166 13.62 19.98 -45.51
N PRO A 167 14.02 20.84 -46.47
CA PRO A 167 13.66 20.66 -47.87
C PRO A 167 14.34 19.47 -48.57
N ASP A 168 15.46 19.00 -48.04
CA ASP A 168 16.29 17.95 -48.65
C ASP A 168 15.98 16.56 -48.06
N ALA A 169 15.55 15.64 -48.91
CA ALA A 169 15.13 14.30 -48.52
C ALA A 169 16.30 13.43 -48.02
N GLU A 170 17.50 13.59 -48.60
CA GLU A 170 18.68 12.83 -48.19
C GLU A 170 19.17 13.28 -46.80
N THR A 171 19.14 14.59 -46.53
CA THR A 171 19.37 15.14 -45.19
C THR A 171 18.28 14.73 -44.21
N GLN A 172 17.02 14.68 -44.63
CA GLN A 172 15.91 14.23 -43.79
C GLN A 172 16.08 12.78 -43.33
N GLU A 173 16.50 11.89 -44.24
CA GLU A 173 16.73 10.47 -43.93
C GLU A 173 17.90 10.29 -42.97
N ARG A 174 19.03 10.98 -43.20
CA ARG A 174 20.19 10.96 -42.28
C ARG A 174 19.84 11.48 -40.88
N LEU A 175 19.12 12.59 -40.79
CA LEU A 175 18.71 13.17 -39.50
C LEU A 175 17.70 12.29 -38.75
N THR A 176 16.88 11.53 -39.48
CA THR A 176 15.95 10.57 -38.86
C THR A 176 16.69 9.40 -38.23
N VAL A 177 17.73 8.89 -38.88
CA VAL A 177 18.61 7.85 -38.31
C VAL A 177 19.34 8.37 -37.06
N ASP A 178 19.97 9.56 -37.16
CA ASP A 178 20.66 10.19 -36.04
C ASP A 178 19.74 10.48 -34.83
N LEU A 179 18.45 10.77 -35.08
CA LEU A 179 17.44 10.96 -34.04
C LEU A 179 17.19 9.67 -33.26
N TRP A 180 17.08 8.52 -33.94
CA TRP A 180 16.82 7.24 -33.27
C TRP A 180 18.02 6.76 -32.45
N ASP A 181 19.24 6.98 -32.95
CA ASP A 181 20.46 6.67 -32.20
C ASP A 181 20.53 7.50 -30.91
N ARG A 182 20.26 8.82 -31.00
CA ARG A 182 20.28 9.71 -29.82
C ARG A 182 19.15 9.49 -28.84
N LEU A 183 17.95 9.12 -29.32
CA LEU A 183 16.83 8.75 -28.44
C LEU A 183 17.11 7.48 -27.63
N THR A 184 17.95 6.59 -28.16
CA THR A 184 18.32 5.33 -27.51
C THR A 184 19.46 5.54 -26.50
N GLU A 185 20.35 6.51 -26.76
CA GLU A 185 21.52 6.80 -25.91
C GLU A 185 21.31 7.89 -24.86
N ASP A 186 20.32 8.79 -25.00
CA ASP A 186 20.19 9.96 -24.11
C ASP A 186 19.41 9.66 -22.82
N GLU A 187 20.15 9.22 -21.79
CA GLU A 187 19.66 9.02 -20.41
C GLU A 187 18.97 10.28 -19.83
N ARG A 188 19.25 11.49 -20.34
CA ARG A 188 18.65 12.75 -19.84
C ARG A 188 17.16 12.84 -20.11
N ILE A 189 16.65 12.09 -21.08
CA ILE A 189 15.22 12.00 -21.34
C ILE A 189 14.52 11.19 -20.21
N ASP A 190 15.27 10.32 -19.53
CA ASP A 190 14.77 9.45 -18.44
C ASP A 190 15.04 9.95 -17.03
N VAL A 191 15.99 10.88 -16.87
CA VAL A 191 16.53 11.30 -15.57
C VAL A 191 15.54 12.13 -14.76
N ASP A 192 14.58 12.82 -15.38
CA ASP A 192 13.68 13.70 -14.63
C ASP A 192 12.23 13.23 -14.62
N LEU A 193 11.87 12.46 -13.60
CA LEU A 193 10.48 12.29 -13.14
C LEU A 193 10.37 12.72 -11.66
N ALA A 194 10.38 14.04 -11.46
CA ALA A 194 9.87 14.80 -10.32
C ALA A 194 9.78 16.29 -10.74
N ASP A 195 9.33 17.20 -9.88
CA ASP A 195 9.11 18.66 -10.08
C ASP A 195 10.29 19.46 -10.72
N THR A 196 11.41 18.80 -11.04
CA THR A 196 12.61 19.31 -11.70
C THR A 196 12.69 19.01 -13.21
N ALA A 197 11.71 18.30 -13.79
CA ALA A 197 11.76 17.91 -15.20
C ALA A 197 11.64 19.10 -16.16
N LEU A 198 12.60 19.23 -17.09
CA LEU A 198 12.52 20.23 -18.15
C LEU A 198 11.20 20.11 -18.94
N PRO A 199 10.54 21.21 -19.32
CA PRO A 199 9.36 21.14 -20.18
C PRO A 199 9.68 20.46 -21.51
N ILE A 200 8.73 19.66 -22.06
CA ILE A 200 8.89 18.90 -23.31
C ILE A 200 9.40 19.79 -24.46
N GLY A 201 8.89 21.03 -24.58
CA GLY A 201 9.34 21.98 -25.61
C GLY A 201 10.81 22.37 -25.49
N VAL A 202 11.36 22.44 -24.27
CA VAL A 202 12.78 22.75 -24.04
C VAL A 202 13.66 21.56 -24.45
N LEU A 203 13.20 20.33 -24.19
CA LEU A 203 13.87 19.11 -24.64
C LEU A 203 13.89 19.02 -26.18
N ILE A 204 12.74 19.26 -26.83
CA ILE A 204 12.66 19.29 -28.30
C ILE A 204 13.65 20.33 -28.86
N ALA A 205 13.65 21.56 -28.35
CA ALA A 205 14.55 22.60 -28.81
C ALA A 205 16.03 22.24 -28.58
N SER A 206 16.36 21.57 -27.47
CA SER A 206 17.71 21.09 -27.18
C SER A 206 18.16 20.01 -28.16
N LEU A 207 17.32 19.02 -28.43
CA LEU A 207 17.61 17.94 -29.38
C LEU A 207 17.72 18.46 -30.81
N CYS A 208 16.81 19.35 -31.25
CA CYS A 208 16.92 19.99 -32.56
C CYS A 208 18.25 20.74 -32.73
N ARG A 209 18.69 21.51 -31.72
CA ARG A 209 20.02 22.17 -31.76
C ARG A 209 21.16 21.17 -31.85
N SER A 210 21.07 20.07 -31.10
CA SER A 210 22.10 19.03 -31.15
C SER A 210 22.23 18.39 -32.54
N LEU A 211 21.12 18.27 -33.27
CA LEU A 211 21.05 17.71 -34.63
C LEU A 211 21.44 18.74 -35.71
N GLY A 212 21.82 19.96 -35.33
CA GLY A 212 22.20 21.01 -36.28
C GLY A 212 21.00 21.65 -37.00
N LEU A 213 19.77 21.40 -36.55
CA LEU A 213 18.58 22.04 -37.12
C LEU A 213 18.52 23.52 -36.66
N PRO A 214 18.18 24.46 -37.57
CA PRO A 214 18.02 25.86 -37.20
C PRO A 214 16.89 26.00 -36.17
N PRO A 215 16.96 26.98 -35.25
CA PRO A 215 15.89 27.23 -34.28
C PRO A 215 14.62 27.71 -35.00
N GLY A 216 13.79 26.76 -35.42
CA GLY A 216 12.55 27.03 -36.14
C GLY A 216 11.39 27.30 -35.20
N GLY A 217 10.99 28.56 -35.10
CA GLY A 217 9.61 28.98 -34.83
C GLY A 217 9.15 28.99 -33.36
N THR A 218 8.69 30.17 -32.94
CA THR A 218 7.93 30.47 -31.71
C THR A 218 6.95 29.38 -31.27
N PRO A 219 6.73 29.20 -29.94
CA PRO A 219 5.64 28.37 -29.44
C PRO A 219 4.30 28.91 -29.95
N PRO A 220 3.25 28.08 -30.11
CA PRO A 220 1.95 28.56 -30.55
C PRO A 220 1.38 29.54 -29.49
N ALA A 221 1.42 30.83 -29.83
CA ALA A 221 0.68 31.87 -29.12
C ALA A 221 -0.80 31.72 -29.49
N GLY A 222 -1.54 30.95 -28.70
CA GLY A 222 -2.99 31.00 -28.67
C GLY A 222 -3.45 32.19 -27.84
N GLY A 223 -3.80 33.30 -28.48
CA GLY A 223 -4.47 34.44 -27.86
C GLY A 223 -4.60 35.63 -28.84
N PRO A 224 -5.79 35.95 -29.35
CA PRO A 224 -5.95 36.96 -30.39
C PRO A 224 -5.95 38.38 -29.82
N GLY A 225 -5.16 39.24 -30.46
CA GLY A 225 -5.67 40.54 -30.96
C GLY A 225 -5.59 41.74 -30.03
N ALA A 226 -4.57 42.55 -30.25
CA ALA A 226 -4.36 43.92 -29.79
C ALA A 226 -5.56 44.87 -29.97
N GLY A 227 -5.63 45.87 -29.08
CA GLY A 227 -6.34 47.11 -29.30
C GLY A 227 -6.35 48.02 -28.06
N GLY A 228 -5.30 48.84 -27.89
CA GLY A 228 -5.42 50.07 -27.09
C GLY A 228 -6.27 51.12 -27.82
N PRO A 229 -6.67 52.25 -27.20
CA PRO A 229 -5.74 53.14 -26.51
C PRO A 229 -6.25 53.78 -25.21
N GLU A 230 -5.35 54.56 -24.61
CA GLU A 230 -5.45 55.32 -23.36
C GLU A 230 -6.57 56.36 -23.31
N ASN A 231 -7.15 56.56 -22.12
CA ASN A 231 -7.56 57.87 -21.60
C ASN A 231 -7.75 57.81 -20.07
N GLY A 232 -7.31 58.87 -19.40
CA GLY A 232 -7.07 58.92 -17.97
C GLY A 232 -8.27 59.17 -17.06
N GLY A 233 -7.99 59.23 -15.76
CA GLY A 233 -8.91 59.68 -14.71
C GLY A 233 -8.97 58.74 -13.50
N VAL A 234 -8.40 59.17 -12.39
CA VAL A 234 -8.65 58.69 -11.01
C VAL A 234 -9.35 59.86 -10.27
N PRO A 235 -10.05 59.75 -9.11
CA PRO A 235 -10.65 58.64 -8.35
C PRO A 235 -12.15 58.90 -7.95
N GLY A 236 -12.79 57.96 -7.22
CA GLY A 236 -13.94 58.24 -6.34
C GLY A 236 -14.77 56.98 -6.05
N ALA A 237 -14.63 56.36 -4.88
CA ALA A 237 -15.38 56.63 -3.65
C ALA A 237 -16.80 56.03 -3.60
N ASP A 238 -16.92 55.00 -2.76
CA ASP A 238 -18.00 54.73 -1.79
C ASP A 238 -19.43 54.32 -2.20
N ARG A 239 -19.94 53.43 -1.32
CA ARG A 239 -21.32 53.00 -1.01
C ARG A 239 -21.95 51.97 -1.94
N ALA A 240 -22.35 50.77 -1.50
CA ALA A 240 -23.15 50.31 -0.35
C ALA A 240 -24.54 49.82 -0.81
N GLY A 241 -24.98 48.69 -0.23
CA GLY A 241 -26.32 48.14 -0.36
C GLY A 241 -26.44 47.15 -1.53
N SER A 242 -27.10 46.00 -1.43
CA SER A 242 -27.96 45.46 -0.38
C SER A 242 -28.21 43.99 -0.76
N GLY A 243 -28.25 43.08 0.22
CA GLY A 243 -28.99 41.82 0.05
C GLY A 243 -30.50 42.08 -0.11
N PRO A 244 -31.38 41.07 -0.31
CA PRO A 244 -31.45 39.91 0.60
C PRO A 244 -31.95 38.55 0.04
N LYS A 245 -31.70 37.50 0.84
CA LYS A 245 -32.53 36.31 1.20
C LYS A 245 -33.18 35.40 0.14
N GLY A 246 -32.95 34.09 0.34
CA GLY A 246 -33.84 32.98 -0.02
C GLY A 246 -33.09 31.64 0.06
N GLN A 247 -32.91 31.06 1.25
CA GLN A 247 -33.69 29.92 1.80
C GLN A 247 -33.93 28.71 0.89
N ALA A 248 -33.38 27.57 1.37
CA ALA A 248 -33.89 26.20 1.35
C ALA A 248 -34.17 25.49 0.01
N PHE A 249 -33.55 24.32 -0.18
CA PHE A 249 -34.22 23.00 -0.09
C PHE A 249 -33.27 21.90 -0.61
N GLY A 250 -32.89 20.95 0.25
CA GLY A 250 -32.69 19.56 -0.17
C GLY A 250 -34.06 18.86 -0.17
N PRO A 251 -34.25 17.72 -0.86
CA PRO A 251 -34.06 16.39 -0.23
C PRO A 251 -33.67 15.32 -1.30
N ALA A 252 -33.61 14.01 -1.14
CA ALA A 252 -33.97 13.04 -0.11
C ALA A 252 -33.13 11.77 -0.33
N SER A 253 -32.74 11.08 0.74
CA SER A 253 -32.30 9.68 0.69
C SER A 253 -33.52 8.75 0.72
N HIS A 254 -33.67 7.91 -0.30
CA HIS A 254 -34.56 6.75 -0.25
C HIS A 254 -33.77 5.53 0.23
N ARG A 255 -34.13 4.96 1.38
CA ARG A 255 -33.92 3.53 1.64
C ARG A 255 -35.18 2.95 2.27
N ALA A 256 -35.91 2.22 1.44
CA ALA A 256 -37.03 1.40 1.84
C ALA A 256 -36.53 0.20 2.65
N SER A 257 -37.11 0.00 3.83
CA SER A 257 -37.14 -1.29 4.54
C SER A 257 -38.51 -1.89 4.32
N SER A 258 -38.58 -3.03 3.64
CA SER A 258 -39.78 -3.86 3.54
C SER A 258 -39.59 -5.15 4.35
N ASN A 259 -40.48 -5.27 5.34
CA ASN A 259 -41.10 -6.47 5.91
C ASN A 259 -40.38 -7.83 5.90
N ALA A 260 -40.15 -8.31 7.13
CA ALA A 260 -40.10 -9.71 7.48
C ALA A 260 -41.51 -10.27 7.72
N ARG A 261 -41.88 -11.38 7.05
CA ARG A 261 -42.74 -12.42 7.63
C ARG A 261 -42.62 -13.77 6.91
N ALA A 262 -42.45 -14.81 7.74
CA ALA A 262 -42.84 -16.21 7.60
C ALA A 262 -42.07 -17.15 6.64
N ARG A 263 -41.40 -18.16 7.22
CA ARG A 263 -41.84 -19.59 7.24
C ARG A 263 -40.81 -20.45 7.98
N GLY A 264 -41.29 -21.38 8.82
CA GLY A 264 -40.51 -22.42 9.50
C GLY A 264 -40.80 -22.48 10.99
#